data_AF-A0A820YWU9-F1
#
_entry.id   AF-A0A820YWU9-F1
#
_cell.length_a   1.000
_cell.length_b   1.000
_cell.length_c   1.000
_cell.angle_alpha   90.00
_cell.angle_beta   90.00
_cell.angle_gamma   90.00
#
_symmetry.space_group_name_H-M   'P 1'
#
loop_
_entity.id
_entity.type
_entity.pdbx_description
1 polymer ?
#
loop_
_entity_poly.entity_id
_entity_poly.type
_entity_poly.pdbx_seq_one_letter_code
_entity_poly.pdbx_strand_id
1 'polypeptide(L)'
;MALCLANSLVARHGFEPYDQLVRYKWWFRHGYMSSTGNCFDIGDSTRKALCEFENRQKVFAQQHRIPLEGIDYLSDKQLLADFPIYCSSDGAAGNGVLMRLAPVPLFFYRNPEVAVGFSGISGRITHGDKKAFDACRYYGALIVAIMNNLDIDKD
;
A
#
# COMPACT_ATOMS: atom_id res chain seq x y z
N MET A 1 2.64 -9.66 -2.75
CA MET A 1 2.12 -8.30 -2.47
C MET A 1 1.92 -7.41 -3.69
N ALA A 2 2.84 -7.34 -4.66
CA ALA A 2 2.67 -6.48 -5.85
C ALA A 2 1.34 -6.71 -6.58
N LEU A 3 0.93 -7.99 -6.73
CA LEU A 3 -0.36 -8.36 -7.30
C LEU A 3 -1.55 -7.80 -6.51
N CYS A 4 -1.48 -7.80 -5.18
CA CYS A 4 -2.52 -7.22 -4.33
C CYS A 4 -2.65 -5.71 -4.56
N LEU A 5 -1.53 -5.01 -4.68
CA LEU A 5 -1.50 -3.57 -4.96
C LEU A 5 -2.07 -3.27 -6.36
N ALA A 6 -1.63 -3.99 -7.38
CA ALA A 6 -2.17 -3.86 -8.73
C ALA A 6 -3.69 -4.12 -8.76
N ASN A 7 -4.15 -5.16 -8.07
CA ASN A 7 -5.57 -5.48 -8.02
C ASN A 7 -6.39 -4.41 -7.27
N SER A 8 -5.84 -3.81 -6.21
CA SER A 8 -6.44 -2.66 -5.53
C SER A 8 -6.67 -1.49 -6.46
N LEU A 9 -5.62 -1.09 -7.19
CA LEU A 9 -5.66 0.04 -8.12
C LEU A 9 -6.72 -0.15 -9.21
N VAL A 10 -6.76 -1.35 -9.80
CA VAL A 10 -7.73 -1.71 -10.85
C VAL A 10 -9.16 -1.73 -10.29
N ALA A 11 -9.39 -2.41 -9.16
CA ALA A 11 -10.72 -2.57 -8.60
C ALA A 11 -11.32 -1.27 -8.05
N ARG A 12 -10.49 -0.37 -7.53
CA ARG A 12 -10.91 0.92 -6.98
C ARG A 12 -10.87 2.05 -8.00
N HIS A 13 -10.37 1.79 -9.21
CA HIS A 13 -10.12 2.80 -10.23
C HIS A 13 -9.32 4.01 -9.69
N GLY A 14 -8.37 3.75 -8.79
CA GLY A 14 -7.68 4.80 -8.05
C GLY A 14 -6.84 4.23 -6.91
N PHE A 15 -6.21 5.13 -6.16
CA PHE A 15 -5.36 4.75 -5.03
C PHE A 15 -6.13 4.87 -3.72
N GLU A 16 -6.38 3.73 -3.08
CA GLU A 16 -7.09 3.67 -1.81
C GLU A 16 -6.27 2.86 -0.79
N PRO A 17 -5.57 3.55 0.14
CA PRO A 17 -4.67 2.88 1.09
C PRO A 17 -5.36 1.83 1.97
N TYR A 18 -6.63 2.04 2.28
CA TYR A 18 -7.42 1.08 3.05
C TYR A 18 -7.60 -0.24 2.31
N ASP A 19 -8.10 -0.20 1.07
CA ASP A 19 -8.28 -1.40 0.23
C ASP A 19 -6.92 -2.08 -0.07
N GLN A 20 -5.84 -1.31 -0.21
CA GLN A 20 -4.49 -1.85 -0.32
C GLN A 20 -4.10 -2.68 0.93
N LEU A 21 -4.35 -2.16 2.14
CA LEU A 21 -4.09 -2.88 3.40
C LEU A 21 -5.01 -4.10 3.57
N VAL A 22 -6.27 -4.01 3.18
CA VAL A 22 -7.23 -5.14 3.17
C VAL A 22 -6.70 -6.28 2.31
N ARG A 23 -6.24 -6.00 1.08
CA ARG A 23 -5.73 -7.05 0.19
C ARG A 23 -4.41 -7.63 0.66
N TYR A 24 -3.57 -6.82 1.32
CA TYR A 24 -2.37 -7.34 1.98
C TYR A 24 -2.72 -8.23 3.17
N LYS A 25 -3.75 -7.88 3.95
CA LYS A 25 -4.29 -8.75 4.99
C LYS A 25 -4.81 -10.06 4.42
N TRP A 26 -5.57 -10.04 3.32
CA TRP A 26 -6.04 -11.26 2.67
C TRP A 26 -4.89 -12.15 2.19
N TRP A 27 -3.82 -11.55 1.65
CA TRP A 27 -2.61 -12.29 1.31
C TRP A 27 -1.99 -12.93 2.55
N PHE A 28 -1.82 -12.15 3.62
CA PHE A 28 -1.22 -12.59 4.88
C PHE A 28 -2.02 -13.72 5.55
N ARG A 29 -3.36 -13.62 5.58
CA ARG A 29 -4.23 -14.57 6.31
C ARG A 29 -4.67 -15.76 5.47
N HIS A 30 -4.83 -15.58 4.16
CA HIS A 30 -5.49 -16.57 3.30
C HIS A 30 -4.71 -16.89 2.02
N GLY A 31 -3.49 -16.37 1.85
CA GLY A 31 -2.71 -16.61 0.63
C GLY A 31 -3.30 -15.98 -0.62
N TYR A 32 -4.20 -14.99 -0.49
CA TYR A 32 -4.76 -14.26 -1.62
C TYR A 32 -3.65 -13.69 -2.53
N MET A 33 -3.73 -13.95 -3.83
CA MET A 33 -2.70 -13.57 -4.82
C MET A 33 -1.29 -14.14 -4.51
N SER A 34 -1.20 -15.23 -3.76
CA SER A 34 0.02 -16.00 -3.60
C SER A 34 0.17 -17.03 -4.72
N SER A 35 1.38 -17.22 -5.23
CA SER A 35 1.69 -18.26 -6.22
C SER A 35 1.65 -19.68 -5.64
N THR A 36 1.71 -19.83 -4.32
CA THR A 36 1.69 -21.13 -3.62
C THR A 36 0.36 -21.42 -2.92
N GLY A 37 -0.62 -20.53 -3.07
CA GLY A 37 -1.91 -20.60 -2.36
C GLY A 37 -1.84 -20.25 -0.87
N ASN A 38 -0.66 -19.99 -0.30
CA ASN A 38 -0.48 -19.65 1.12
C ASN A 38 0.40 -18.41 1.28
N CYS A 39 0.33 -17.70 2.41
CA CYS A 39 1.31 -16.67 2.74
C CYS A 39 2.67 -17.32 3.00
N PHE A 40 3.72 -16.81 2.36
CA PHE A 40 5.11 -17.22 2.61
C PHE A 40 6.04 -16.01 2.51
N ASP A 41 7.20 -16.08 3.16
CA ASP A 41 8.26 -15.06 3.12
C ASP A 41 7.79 -13.64 3.49
N ILE A 42 6.92 -13.53 4.50
CA ILE A 42 6.47 -12.23 5.01
C ILE A 42 7.52 -11.63 5.94
N GLY A 43 8.07 -10.47 5.57
CA GLY A 43 9.00 -9.73 6.41
C GLY A 43 8.35 -9.14 7.67
N ASP A 44 9.14 -8.99 8.74
CA ASP A 44 8.68 -8.57 10.06
C ASP A 44 7.94 -7.23 10.08
N SER A 45 8.47 -6.21 9.39
CA SER A 45 7.83 -4.89 9.32
C SER A 45 6.44 -4.96 8.70
N THR A 46 6.31 -5.73 7.61
CA THR A 46 5.02 -5.92 6.94
C THR A 46 4.04 -6.68 7.84
N ARG A 47 4.49 -7.78 8.45
CA ARG A 47 3.68 -8.56 9.38
C ARG A 47 3.15 -7.72 10.54
N LYS A 48 4.04 -6.94 11.19
CA LYS A 48 3.67 -6.05 12.31
C LYS A 48 2.65 -5.00 11.87
N ALA A 49 2.85 -4.38 10.71
CA ALA A 49 1.93 -3.37 10.20
C ALA A 49 0.54 -3.94 9.86
N LEU A 50 0.45 -5.18 9.34
CA LEU A 50 -0.84 -5.82 9.07
C LEU A 50 -1.56 -6.25 10.36
N CYS A 51 -0.84 -6.72 11.37
CA CYS A 51 -1.43 -6.97 12.69
C CYS A 51 -1.97 -5.69 13.32
N GLU A 52 -1.23 -4.57 13.22
CA GLU A 52 -1.69 -3.27 13.70
C GLU A 52 -2.91 -2.76 12.91
N PHE A 53 -2.93 -2.95 11.59
CA PHE A 53 -4.08 -2.65 10.75
C PHE A 53 -5.34 -3.41 11.22
N GLU A 54 -5.23 -4.71 11.48
CA GLU A 54 -6.33 -5.53 12.01
C GLU A 54 -6.84 -5.03 13.36
N ASN A 55 -5.94 -4.60 14.26
CA ASN A 55 -6.33 -4.02 15.54
C ASN A 55 -7.08 -2.69 15.36
N ARG A 56 -6.59 -1.83 14.46
CA ARG A 56 -7.25 -0.56 14.12
C ARG A 56 -8.61 -0.79 13.48
N GLN A 57 -8.76 -1.80 12.62
CA GLN A 57 -10.05 -2.19 12.06
C GLN A 57 -11.06 -2.53 13.17
N LYS A 58 -10.66 -3.26 14.22
CA LYS A 58 -11.55 -3.59 15.35
C LYS A 58 -11.98 -2.35 16.13
N VAL A 59 -11.04 -1.46 16.44
CA VAL A 59 -11.33 -0.21 17.16
C VAL A 59 -12.24 0.70 16.33
N PHE A 60 -11.93 0.88 15.05
CA PHE A 60 -12.71 1.68 14.12
C PHE A 60 -14.14 1.13 13.96
N ALA A 61 -14.28 -0.19 13.80
CA ALA A 61 -15.57 -0.84 13.72
C ALA A 61 -16.43 -0.60 14.97
N GLN A 62 -15.83 -0.68 16.16
CA GLN A 62 -16.52 -0.40 17.42
C GLN A 62 -16.95 1.08 17.52
N GLN A 63 -16.07 2.02 17.19
CA GLN A 63 -16.34 3.46 17.25
C GLN A 63 -17.47 3.89 16.32
N HIS A 64 -17.50 3.32 15.12
CA HIS A 64 -18.47 3.68 14.08
C HIS A 64 -19.67 2.71 14.00
N ARG A 65 -19.77 1.74 14.92
CA ARG A 65 -20.84 0.71 14.98
C ARG A 65 -20.98 -0.09 13.68
N ILE A 66 -19.85 -0.49 13.11
CA ILE A 66 -19.77 -1.27 11.87
C ILE A 66 -19.61 -2.75 12.23
N PRO A 67 -20.39 -3.68 11.64
CA PRO A 67 -20.17 -5.12 11.81
C PRO A 67 -18.79 -5.54 11.28
N LEU A 68 -18.08 -6.39 12.04
CA LEU A 68 -16.73 -6.83 11.68
C LEU A 68 -16.71 -7.63 10.37
N GLU A 69 -17.80 -8.30 10.00
CA GLU A 69 -17.90 -9.04 8.74
C GLU A 69 -17.82 -8.11 7.52
N GLY A 70 -18.26 -6.85 7.68
CA GLY A 70 -18.28 -5.84 6.61
C GLY A 70 -17.07 -4.92 6.57
N ILE A 71 -16.16 -5.01 7.56
CA ILE A 71 -15.08 -4.03 7.74
C ILE A 71 -14.15 -3.93 6.53
N ASP A 72 -13.87 -5.06 5.87
CA ASP A 72 -12.98 -5.10 4.70
C ASP A 72 -13.58 -4.50 3.43
N TYR A 73 -14.90 -4.36 3.39
CA TYR A 73 -15.64 -3.96 2.20
C TYR A 73 -16.13 -2.52 2.27
N LEU A 74 -15.68 -1.75 3.26
CA LEU A 74 -15.98 -0.33 3.34
C LEU A 74 -15.51 0.39 2.08
N SER A 75 -16.37 1.25 1.54
CA SER A 75 -16.09 2.07 0.36
C SER A 75 -16.48 3.53 0.53
N ASP A 76 -17.06 3.89 1.67
CA ASP A 76 -17.40 5.28 2.00
C ASP A 76 -16.11 6.08 2.23
N LYS A 77 -15.83 7.02 1.33
CA LYS A 77 -14.62 7.82 1.36
C LYS A 77 -14.58 8.81 2.52
N GLN A 78 -15.72 9.32 2.97
CA GLN A 78 -15.78 10.26 4.09
C GLN A 78 -15.46 9.51 5.39
N LEU A 79 -16.07 8.33 5.56
CA LEU A 79 -15.79 7.46 6.68
C LEU A 79 -14.31 7.01 6.71
N LEU A 80 -13.79 6.55 5.57
CA LEU A 80 -12.41 6.06 5.49
C LEU A 80 -11.34 7.15 5.58
N ALA A 81 -11.70 8.43 5.40
CA ALA A 81 -10.77 9.55 5.58
C ALA A 81 -10.22 9.61 7.02
N ASP A 82 -11.02 9.16 7.99
CA ASP A 82 -10.65 9.14 9.41
C ASP A 82 -9.90 7.86 9.81
N PHE A 83 -9.79 6.86 8.92
CA PHE A 83 -9.11 5.62 9.26
C PHE A 83 -7.58 5.83 9.36
N PRO A 84 -6.94 5.46 10.48
CA PRO A 84 -5.51 5.66 10.67
C PRO A 84 -4.67 4.64 9.86
N ILE A 85 -4.45 4.93 8.56
CA ILE A 85 -3.80 4.02 7.60
C ILE A 85 -2.31 3.74 7.85
N TYR A 86 -1.60 4.59 8.58
CA TYR A 86 -0.15 4.42 8.82
C TYR A 86 0.10 3.46 9.98
N CYS A 87 0.15 2.16 9.67
CA CYS A 87 0.17 1.07 10.66
C CYS A 87 1.58 0.60 11.03
N SER A 88 2.63 1.28 10.57
CA SER A 88 4.03 0.90 10.83
C SER A 88 4.71 1.84 11.82
N SER A 89 5.72 1.34 12.52
CA SER A 89 6.63 2.15 13.32
C SER A 89 7.66 2.90 12.47
N ASP A 90 8.22 3.97 13.04
CA ASP A 90 9.19 4.87 12.38
C ASP A 90 10.56 4.23 12.10
N GLY A 91 10.89 3.09 12.71
CA GLY A 91 12.17 2.39 12.49
C GLY A 91 12.12 1.33 11.39
N ALA A 92 10.97 1.15 10.72
CA ALA A 92 10.77 0.10 9.72
C ALA A 92 11.38 0.47 8.35
N ALA A 93 12.71 0.49 8.24
CA ALA A 93 13.45 0.93 7.04
C ALA A 93 13.69 -0.14 5.96
N GLY A 94 13.04 -1.32 6.05
CA GLY A 94 13.30 -2.45 5.16
C GLY A 94 12.86 -2.25 3.70
N ASN A 95 13.50 -2.97 2.77
CA ASN A 95 13.28 -2.85 1.32
C ASN A 95 12.01 -3.55 0.79
N GLY A 96 11.26 -4.27 1.62
CA GLY A 96 10.03 -4.98 1.20
C GLY A 96 8.98 -4.05 0.57
N VAL A 97 9.09 -2.76 0.87
CA VAL A 97 8.29 -1.69 0.29
C VAL A 97 8.56 -1.43 -1.20
N LEU A 98 9.83 -1.53 -1.64
CA LEU A 98 10.24 -1.29 -3.03
C LEU A 98 9.83 -2.45 -3.93
N MET A 99 9.94 -3.68 -3.41
CA MET A 99 9.69 -4.93 -4.14
C MET A 99 8.25 -5.06 -4.67
N ARG A 100 7.32 -4.28 -4.12
CA ARG A 100 5.91 -4.31 -4.50
C ARG A 100 5.41 -3.05 -5.20
N LEU A 101 6.27 -2.04 -5.38
CA LEU A 101 5.84 -0.67 -5.65
C LEU A 101 5.32 -0.44 -7.08
N ALA A 102 5.91 -1.12 -8.06
CA ALA A 102 5.74 -0.84 -9.49
C ALA A 102 4.30 -0.56 -9.98
N PRO A 103 3.23 -1.22 -9.48
CA PRO A 103 1.88 -0.93 -9.93
C PRO A 103 1.42 0.52 -9.75
N VAL A 104 1.88 1.23 -8.69
CA VAL A 104 1.48 2.62 -8.44
C VAL A 104 1.99 3.56 -9.54
N PRO A 105 3.31 3.69 -9.80
CA PRO A 105 3.78 4.56 -10.86
C PRO A 105 3.32 4.13 -12.25
N LEU A 106 3.10 2.84 -12.50
CA LEU A 106 2.52 2.36 -13.75
C LEU A 106 1.07 2.82 -13.95
N PHE A 107 0.26 2.84 -12.89
CA PHE A 107 -1.14 3.27 -12.97
C PHE A 107 -1.26 4.80 -13.16
N PHE A 108 -0.39 5.57 -12.51
CA PHE A 108 -0.45 7.04 -12.48
C PHE A 108 0.59 7.73 -13.37
N TYR A 109 1.26 7.04 -14.29
CA TYR A 109 2.43 7.59 -15.02
C TYR A 109 2.17 8.90 -15.76
N ARG A 110 0.93 9.15 -16.21
CA ARG A 110 0.52 10.39 -16.88
C ARG A 110 0.39 11.60 -15.94
N ASN A 111 0.46 11.37 -14.62
CA ASN A 111 0.41 12.39 -13.59
C ASN A 111 1.61 12.19 -12.63
N PRO A 112 2.81 12.64 -13.00
CA PRO A 112 4.04 12.35 -12.26
C PRO A 112 4.01 12.67 -10.78
N GLU A 113 3.52 13.86 -10.40
CA GLU A 113 3.42 14.28 -9.00
C GLU A 113 2.53 13.34 -8.18
N VAL A 114 1.39 12.93 -8.76
CA VAL A 114 0.45 11.99 -8.14
C VAL A 114 1.09 10.61 -7.99
N ALA A 115 1.77 10.11 -9.03
CA ALA A 115 2.46 8.83 -9.00
C ALA A 115 3.55 8.78 -7.92
N VAL A 116 4.36 9.83 -7.80
CA VAL A 116 5.42 9.95 -6.78
C VAL A 116 4.80 10.07 -5.38
N GLY A 117 3.76 10.90 -5.22
CA GLY A 117 3.05 11.07 -3.96
C GLY A 117 2.46 9.75 -3.45
N PHE A 118 1.70 9.05 -4.30
CA PHE A 118 1.10 7.76 -3.97
C PHE A 118 2.14 6.65 -3.77
N SER A 119 3.29 6.71 -4.44
CA SER A 119 4.39 5.77 -4.19
C SER A 119 4.90 5.90 -2.76
N GLY A 120 5.03 7.12 -2.24
CA GLY A 120 5.37 7.36 -0.84
C GLY A 120 4.30 6.85 0.14
N ILE A 121 3.01 7.13 -0.12
CA ILE A 121 1.92 6.69 0.77
C ILE A 121 1.82 5.16 0.80
N SER A 122 1.83 4.51 -0.37
CA SER A 122 1.82 3.05 -0.54
C SER A 122 2.96 2.37 0.22
N GLY A 123 4.10 3.06 0.34
CA GLY A 123 5.19 2.58 1.15
C GLY A 123 4.96 2.73 2.65
N ARG A 124 4.61 3.95 3.06
CA ARG A 124 4.49 4.37 4.46
C ARG A 124 3.48 3.56 5.27
N ILE A 125 2.41 3.06 4.64
CA ILE A 125 1.39 2.25 5.32
C ILE A 125 1.92 0.99 6.01
N THR A 126 3.10 0.49 5.61
CA THR A 126 3.74 -0.70 6.22
C THR A 126 5.21 -0.54 6.58
N HIS A 127 5.82 0.57 6.16
CA HIS A 127 7.23 0.89 6.41
C HIS A 127 7.33 2.37 6.77
N GLY A 128 7.26 2.66 8.08
CA GLY A 128 7.11 4.02 8.61
C GLY A 128 8.39 4.86 8.61
N ASP A 129 9.57 4.26 8.40
CA ASP A 129 10.82 5.02 8.30
C ASP A 129 10.85 5.87 7.03
N LYS A 130 11.25 7.14 7.19
CA LYS A 130 11.39 8.09 6.09
C LYS A 130 12.24 7.56 4.94
N LYS A 131 13.33 6.84 5.23
CA LYS A 131 14.21 6.26 4.21
C LYS A 131 13.44 5.29 3.31
N ALA A 132 12.56 4.47 3.89
CA ALA A 132 11.82 3.45 3.14
C ALA A 132 10.78 4.08 2.21
N PHE A 133 9.95 5.00 2.71
CA PHE A 133 8.92 5.61 1.88
C PHE A 133 9.46 6.68 0.92
N ASP A 134 10.57 7.35 1.22
CA ASP A 134 11.23 8.25 0.27
C ASP A 134 11.95 7.47 -0.84
N ALA A 135 12.54 6.31 -0.53
CA ALA A 135 13.03 5.42 -1.57
C ALA A 135 11.90 4.99 -2.52
N CYS A 136 10.67 4.83 -2.02
CA CYS A 136 9.51 4.59 -2.89
C CYS A 136 9.17 5.79 -3.76
N ARG A 137 9.22 7.02 -3.23
CA ARG A 137 9.03 8.23 -4.04
C ARG A 137 10.05 8.29 -5.18
N TYR A 138 11.32 8.05 -4.86
CA TYR A 138 12.40 8.05 -5.84
C TYR A 138 12.23 6.94 -6.89
N TYR A 139 12.00 5.70 -6.46
CA TYR A 139 11.76 4.59 -7.39
C TYR A 139 10.53 4.83 -8.28
N GLY A 140 9.46 5.39 -7.71
CA GLY A 140 8.28 5.82 -8.46
C GLY A 140 8.61 6.87 -9.52
N ALA A 141 9.41 7.88 -9.18
CA ALA A 141 9.85 8.91 -10.12
C ALA A 141 10.66 8.32 -11.28
N LEU A 142 11.57 7.37 -11.00
CA LEU A 142 12.34 6.69 -12.04
C LEU A 142 11.44 5.90 -13.01
N ILE A 143 10.46 5.15 -12.49
CA ILE A 143 9.50 4.43 -13.35
C ILE A 143 8.70 5.42 -14.20
N VAL A 144 8.21 6.52 -13.61
CA VAL A 144 7.46 7.54 -14.35
C VAL A 144 8.32 8.19 -15.44
N ALA A 145 9.59 8.46 -15.17
CA ALA A 145 10.53 8.99 -16.16
C ALA A 145 10.66 8.04 -17.36
N ILE A 146 10.87 6.74 -17.10
CA ILE A 146 10.91 5.70 -18.13
C ILE A 146 9.60 5.68 -18.93
N MET A 147 8.44 5.68 -18.26
CA MET A 147 7.12 5.60 -18.91
C MET A 147 6.81 6.83 -19.78
N ASN A 148 7.42 7.97 -19.49
CA ASN A 148 7.26 9.21 -20.25
C ASN A 148 8.43 9.48 -21.22
N ASN A 149 9.37 8.53 -21.39
CA ASN A 149 10.58 8.70 -22.19
C ASN A 149 11.39 9.95 -21.82
N LEU A 150 11.49 10.25 -20.52
CA LEU A 150 12.33 11.33 -20.01
C LEU A 150 13.77 10.82 -19.93
N ASP A 151 14.69 11.49 -20.61
CA ASP A 151 16.12 11.22 -20.52
C ASP A 151 16.66 11.77 -19.19
N ILE A 152 17.44 10.96 -18.47
CA ILE A 152 18.04 11.34 -17.18
C ILE A 152 19.33 12.18 -17.39
N ASP A 153 19.90 12.14 -18.60
CA ASP A 153 21.23 12.70 -18.93
C ASP A 153 21.21 13.78 -20.04
N LYS A 154 20.16 14.61 -20.12
CA LYS A 154 20.20 15.82 -20.96
C LYS A 154 20.60 17.04 -20.12
N ASP A 155 21.87 17.07 -19.72
CA ASP A 155 22.74 18.24 -19.56
C ASP A 155 24.18 17.78 -19.27
#